data_AF-A0A1Y1S7R4-F1
#
_entry.id   AF-A0A1Y1S7R4-F1
#
_cell.length_a   1.000
_cell.length_b   1.000
_cell.length_c   1.000
_cell.angle_alpha   90.00
_cell.angle_beta   90.00
_cell.angle_gamma   90.00
#
_symmetry.space_group_name_H-M   'P 1'
#
loop_
_entity.id
_entity.type
_entity.pdbx_description
1 polymer ?
#
loop_
_entity_poly.entity_id
_entity_poly.type
_entity_poly.pdbx_seq_one_letter_code
_entity_poly.pdbx_strand_id
1 'polypeptide(L)'
;MHSQTITLLNTVRHLIDSRDATSTIALIDANLELLACYVTIPDDMAQAVTDPAALAVLAKMHLLRKQEELVIEYAVRALKADPSILDANTFYCDAIKFRLMEHLIGRGDRFVREYVLGLVDAAETTVSVLGYLHEIGENELLKHKLGEFLIRTGATEDVVALLRHLHPDAAEFVQNSPDLVHGLLAAPGATSDKLAIIGLLLPHVRSQKEWIRSLPANWQPYASFYAYNSATPSGKADLLPFVSPQPNAMLVDFMVLNSQTNFKFLECMGKASPFDFSLCNALMNAHTTNDTFYRTNRLSRSVDWIRFGEMAGLGLIHTTQPFEILAEVLPASPETGEAAALLSLGLISRNAVETYGHDPSLIRESEGYLTGMVSGDPSDECVLFGAYLALGILKFGTGDYDLFQRTRLLFEKYSTLAQETACYSIGLVYAGTNDMTVVEYLR
;
A
#
# COMPACT_ATOMS: atom_id res chain seq x y z
N MET A 1 -25.28 51.84 17.95
CA MET A 1 -24.03 51.39 17.29
C MET A 1 -23.57 52.32 16.17
N HIS A 2 -24.40 52.72 15.18
CA HIS A 2 -23.94 53.54 14.04
C HIS A 2 -23.26 54.89 14.39
N SER A 3 -23.74 55.64 15.39
CA SER A 3 -23.19 56.98 15.71
C SER A 3 -21.75 56.94 16.27
N GLN A 4 -21.43 55.96 17.11
CA GLN A 4 -20.09 55.80 17.69
C GLN A 4 -19.06 55.35 16.64
N THR A 5 -19.42 54.42 15.75
CA THR A 5 -18.55 53.96 14.66
C THR A 5 -18.21 55.10 13.69
N ILE A 6 -19.18 55.93 13.32
CA ILE A 6 -18.97 57.09 12.44
C ILE A 6 -18.04 58.13 13.10
N THR A 7 -18.20 58.36 14.40
CA THR A 7 -17.37 59.32 15.14
C THR A 7 -15.92 58.82 15.22
N LEU A 8 -15.72 57.54 15.53
CA LEU A 8 -14.39 56.92 15.56
C LEU A 8 -13.71 56.92 14.19
N LEU A 9 -14.46 56.65 13.11
CA LEU A 9 -13.92 56.69 11.74
C LEU A 9 -13.44 58.09 11.35
N ASN A 10 -14.16 59.14 11.73
CA ASN A 10 -13.76 60.52 11.45
C ASN A 10 -12.48 60.90 12.21
N THR A 11 -12.35 60.46 13.47
CA THR A 11 -11.12 60.65 14.26
C THR A 11 -9.93 59.92 13.65
N VAL A 12 -10.12 58.66 13.22
CA VAL A 12 -9.06 57.87 12.58
C VAL A 12 -8.63 58.52 11.25
N ARG A 13 -9.57 59.00 10.44
CA ARG A 13 -9.25 59.72 9.19
C ARG A 13 -8.44 60.98 9.44
N HIS A 14 -8.84 61.77 10.43
CA HIS A 14 -8.09 62.96 10.83
C HIS A 14 -6.65 62.61 11.28
N LEU A 15 -6.46 61.52 12.02
CA LEU A 15 -5.13 61.07 12.47
C LEU A 15 -4.24 60.57 11.32
N ILE A 16 -4.86 59.93 10.31
CA ILE A 16 -4.18 59.54 9.07
C ILE A 16 -3.74 60.78 8.29
N ASP A 17 -4.63 61.78 8.16
CA ASP A 17 -4.30 63.04 7.47
C ASP A 17 -3.18 63.80 8.18
N SER A 18 -3.10 63.70 9.53
CA SER A 18 -2.01 64.28 10.32
C SER A 18 -0.73 63.42 10.37
N ARG A 19 -0.68 62.27 9.69
CA ARG A 19 0.45 61.33 9.66
C ARG A 19 0.90 60.79 11.03
N ASP A 20 0.01 60.70 12.01
CA ASP A 20 0.34 60.13 13.33
C ASP A 20 0.04 58.62 13.34
N ALA A 21 1.03 57.80 12.98
CA ALA A 21 0.88 56.35 12.90
C ALA A 21 0.66 55.68 14.28
N THR A 22 1.33 56.14 15.33
CA THR A 22 1.30 55.49 16.66
C THR A 22 -0.07 55.63 17.30
N SER A 23 -0.64 56.84 17.29
CA SER A 23 -1.95 57.10 17.88
C SER A 23 -3.08 56.49 17.04
N THR A 24 -2.91 56.44 15.71
CA THR A 24 -3.83 55.74 14.80
C THR A 24 -3.91 54.26 15.12
N ILE A 25 -2.77 53.59 15.27
CA ILE A 25 -2.70 52.14 15.51
C ILE A 25 -3.21 51.77 16.91
N ALA A 26 -2.91 52.57 17.94
CA ALA A 26 -3.43 52.35 19.28
C ALA A 26 -4.96 52.44 19.35
N LEU A 27 -5.56 53.38 18.62
CA LEU A 27 -7.02 53.52 18.53
C LEU A 27 -7.67 52.34 17.80
N ILE A 28 -6.96 51.80 16.79
CA ILE A 28 -7.40 50.62 16.04
C ILE A 28 -7.30 49.36 16.89
N ASP A 29 -6.22 49.15 17.64
CA ASP A 29 -6.09 47.97 18.52
C ASP A 29 -7.23 47.90 19.55
N ALA A 30 -7.59 49.06 20.13
CA ALA A 30 -8.70 49.16 21.07
C ALA A 30 -10.10 48.87 20.45
N ASN A 31 -10.26 48.98 19.13
CA ASN A 31 -11.54 48.83 18.42
C ASN A 31 -11.39 48.00 17.13
N LEU A 32 -10.58 46.95 17.16
CA LEU A 32 -10.11 46.22 15.98
C LEU A 32 -11.27 45.71 15.10
N GLU A 33 -12.27 45.07 15.70
CA GLU A 33 -13.41 44.47 14.99
C GLU A 33 -14.29 45.51 14.27
N LEU A 34 -14.35 46.73 14.78
CA LEU A 34 -15.18 47.80 14.23
C LEU A 34 -14.47 48.60 13.14
N LEU A 35 -13.14 48.71 13.19
CA LEU A 35 -12.37 49.61 12.34
C LEU A 35 -11.58 48.89 11.24
N ALA A 36 -11.14 47.66 11.46
CA ALA A 36 -10.21 46.96 10.55
C ALA A 36 -10.72 46.81 9.11
N CYS A 37 -12.03 46.65 8.90
CA CYS A 37 -12.60 46.51 7.56
C CYS A 37 -12.83 47.84 6.82
N TYR A 38 -12.84 48.97 7.55
CA TYR A 38 -13.27 50.27 7.00
C TYR A 38 -12.13 51.29 6.91
N VAL A 39 -10.99 51.01 7.54
CA VAL A 39 -9.81 51.89 7.57
C VAL A 39 -8.69 51.26 6.74
N THR A 40 -8.17 52.03 5.79
CA THR A 40 -6.96 51.69 5.03
C THR A 40 -5.85 52.64 5.43
N ILE A 41 -4.80 52.10 6.06
CA ILE A 41 -3.59 52.85 6.37
C ILE A 41 -2.76 52.95 5.07
N PRO A 42 -2.31 54.15 4.66
CA PRO A 42 -1.41 54.32 3.51
C PRO A 42 -0.12 53.49 3.63
N ASP A 43 0.37 52.93 2.53
CA ASP A 43 1.53 52.03 2.51
C ASP A 43 2.82 52.71 3.02
N ASP A 44 2.99 54.01 2.74
CA ASP A 44 4.12 54.82 3.23
C ASP A 44 4.13 54.95 4.76
N MET A 45 2.95 55.11 5.36
CA MET A 45 2.78 55.14 6.80
C MET A 45 2.97 53.76 7.44
N ALA A 46 2.43 52.71 6.83
CA ALA A 46 2.54 51.35 7.34
C ALA A 46 3.99 50.82 7.30
N GLN A 47 4.75 51.18 6.26
CA GLN A 47 6.16 50.82 6.15
C GLN A 47 7.05 51.51 7.20
N ALA A 48 6.72 52.73 7.61
CA ALA A 48 7.46 53.52 8.60
C ALA A 48 7.31 53.00 10.04
N VAL A 49 6.39 52.07 10.31
CA VAL A 49 6.17 51.50 11.64
C VAL A 49 7.28 50.49 11.98
N THR A 50 7.97 50.73 13.09
CA THR A 50 9.02 49.84 13.61
C THR A 50 8.67 49.19 14.96
N ASP A 51 7.62 49.66 15.63
CA ASP A 51 7.19 49.15 16.92
C ASP A 51 6.56 47.74 16.78
N PRO A 52 7.04 46.71 17.52
CA PRO A 52 6.54 45.34 17.40
C PRO A 52 5.05 45.20 17.69
N ALA A 53 4.54 45.91 18.70
CA ALA A 53 3.12 45.86 19.06
C ALA A 53 2.26 46.46 17.95
N ALA A 54 2.67 47.62 17.42
CA ALA A 54 1.99 48.24 16.29
C ALA A 54 2.02 47.37 15.01
N LEU A 55 3.13 46.68 14.73
CA LEU A 55 3.24 45.73 13.61
C LEU A 55 2.31 44.52 13.78
N ALA A 56 2.18 44.00 15.00
CA ALA A 56 1.23 42.94 15.30
C ALA A 56 -0.22 43.40 15.03
N VAL A 57 -0.58 44.63 15.40
CA VAL A 57 -1.92 45.20 15.12
C VAL A 57 -2.17 45.31 13.61
N LEU A 58 -1.18 45.72 12.82
CA LEU A 58 -1.29 45.72 11.36
C LEU A 58 -1.54 44.31 10.81
N ALA A 59 -0.82 43.30 11.30
CA ALA A 59 -1.07 41.91 10.93
C ALA A 59 -2.50 41.46 11.29
N LYS A 60 -3.00 41.82 12.48
CA LYS A 60 -4.39 41.54 12.91
C LYS A 60 -5.42 42.22 12.00
N MET A 61 -5.18 43.46 11.57
CA MET A 61 -6.07 44.16 10.63
C MET A 61 -6.14 43.44 9.28
N HIS A 62 -4.99 43.06 8.72
CA HIS A 62 -4.93 42.38 7.43
C HIS A 62 -5.51 40.96 7.49
N LEU A 63 -5.47 40.32 8.66
CA LEU A 63 -6.13 39.02 8.90
C LEU A 63 -7.66 39.14 8.72
N LEU A 64 -8.28 40.17 9.31
CA LEU A 64 -9.73 40.43 9.14
C LEU A 64 -10.10 40.78 7.70
N ARG A 65 -9.18 41.39 6.95
CA ARG A 65 -9.34 41.73 5.53
C ARG A 65 -9.04 40.58 4.57
N LYS A 66 -8.63 39.41 5.07
CA LYS A 66 -8.24 38.22 4.27
C LYS A 66 -7.09 38.51 3.28
N GLN A 67 -6.15 39.37 3.66
CA GLN A 67 -4.97 39.71 2.85
C GLN A 67 -3.75 38.94 3.35
N GLU A 68 -3.60 37.69 2.91
CA GLU A 68 -2.65 36.72 3.50
C GLU A 68 -1.18 37.16 3.39
N GLU A 69 -0.74 37.65 2.25
CA GLU A 69 0.67 38.04 2.03
C GLU A 69 1.13 39.16 2.98
N LEU A 70 0.27 40.14 3.22
CA LEU A 70 0.55 41.25 4.12
C LEU A 70 0.52 40.82 5.59
N VAL A 71 -0.35 39.87 5.96
CA VAL A 71 -0.35 39.29 7.31
C VAL A 71 1.01 38.67 7.61
N ILE A 72 1.54 37.88 6.68
CA ILE A 72 2.84 37.22 6.82
C ILE A 72 3.96 38.25 6.88
N GLU A 73 3.97 39.25 6.00
CA GLU A 73 5.00 40.30 5.97
C GLU A 73 5.08 41.05 7.31
N TYR A 74 3.96 41.56 7.81
CA TYR A 74 3.93 42.31 9.06
C TYR A 74 4.17 41.42 10.29
N ALA A 75 3.68 40.18 10.27
CA ALA A 75 3.97 39.21 11.34
C ALA A 75 5.47 38.88 11.42
N VAL A 76 6.13 38.65 10.28
CA VAL A 76 7.58 38.40 10.23
C VAL A 76 8.37 39.62 10.72
N ARG A 77 7.97 40.84 10.34
CA ARG A 77 8.59 42.07 10.84
C ARG A 77 8.44 42.23 12.34
N ALA A 78 7.25 41.93 12.89
CA ALA A 78 7.00 41.96 14.33
C ALA A 78 7.87 40.94 15.07
N LEU A 79 7.89 39.69 14.59
CA LEU A 79 8.66 38.58 15.20
C LEU A 79 10.17 38.78 15.14
N LYS A 80 10.69 39.45 14.11
CA LYS A 80 12.12 39.82 14.04
C LYS A 80 12.52 40.85 15.09
N ALA A 81 11.59 41.70 15.50
CA ALA A 81 11.83 42.74 16.49
C ALA A 81 11.56 42.27 17.92
N ASP A 82 10.54 41.42 18.12
CA ASP A 82 10.26 40.73 19.39
C ASP A 82 9.72 39.31 19.11
N PRO A 83 10.51 38.25 19.40
CA PRO A 83 10.11 36.86 19.20
C PRO A 83 8.90 36.42 20.04
N SER A 84 8.64 37.10 21.17
CA SER A 84 7.60 36.72 22.14
C SER A 84 6.24 37.39 21.89
N ILE A 85 6.14 38.27 20.89
CA ILE A 85 4.97 39.13 20.65
C ILE A 85 3.68 38.35 20.35
N LEU A 86 3.80 37.11 19.84
CA LEU A 86 2.67 36.24 19.54
C LEU A 86 2.42 35.17 20.61
N ASP A 87 3.13 35.17 21.74
CA ASP A 87 2.98 34.15 22.79
C ASP A 87 1.66 34.29 23.56
N ALA A 88 1.02 35.47 23.50
CA ALA A 88 -0.28 35.68 24.11
C ALA A 88 -1.34 34.77 23.48
N ASN A 89 -2.03 33.97 24.32
CA ASN A 89 -3.14 33.09 23.93
C ASN A 89 -4.40 33.90 23.58
N THR A 90 -4.34 34.65 22.49
CA THR A 90 -5.47 35.39 21.92
C THR A 90 -5.83 34.79 20.57
N PHE A 91 -7.12 34.81 20.25
CA PHE A 91 -7.65 34.31 18.96
C PHE A 91 -6.85 34.82 17.76
N TYR A 92 -6.47 36.10 17.77
CA TYR A 92 -5.74 36.72 16.67
C TYR A 92 -4.29 36.24 16.58
N CYS A 93 -3.61 36.04 17.72
CA CYS A 93 -2.24 35.52 17.72
C CYS A 93 -2.21 34.07 17.21
N ASP A 94 -3.16 33.23 17.65
CA ASP A 94 -3.24 31.84 17.18
C ASP A 94 -3.59 31.78 15.69
N ALA A 95 -4.51 32.63 15.22
CA ALA A 95 -4.82 32.72 13.79
C ALA A 95 -3.60 33.14 12.96
N ILE A 96 -2.78 34.08 13.44
CA ILE A 96 -1.53 34.45 12.76
C ILE A 96 -0.54 33.28 12.77
N LYS A 97 -0.39 32.55 13.88
CA LYS A 97 0.46 31.33 13.95
C LYS A 97 0.03 30.29 12.92
N PHE A 98 -1.27 29.99 12.82
CA PHE A 98 -1.78 29.04 11.80
C PHE A 98 -1.52 29.51 10.38
N ARG A 99 -1.65 30.81 10.08
CA ARG A 99 -1.30 31.35 8.76
C ARG A 99 0.19 31.25 8.45
N LEU A 100 1.05 31.45 9.44
CA LEU A 100 2.50 31.21 9.29
C LEU A 100 2.78 29.72 9.03
N MET A 101 2.05 28.81 9.69
CA MET A 101 2.17 27.37 9.46
C MET A 101 1.74 26.98 8.04
N GLU A 102 0.59 27.49 7.56
CA GLU A 102 0.11 27.26 6.20
C GLU A 102 1.07 27.85 5.15
N HIS A 103 1.68 29.01 5.43
CA HIS A 103 2.64 29.64 4.52
C HIS A 103 3.86 28.74 4.23
N LEU A 104 4.30 27.94 5.21
CA LEU A 104 5.42 27.01 5.03
C LEU A 104 5.09 25.82 4.14
N ILE A 105 3.80 25.51 3.96
CA ILE A 105 3.36 24.45 3.05
C ILE A 105 3.56 24.97 1.62
N GLY A 106 4.70 24.60 1.00
CA GLY A 106 5.05 24.96 -0.37
C GLY A 106 5.93 26.21 -0.56
N ARG A 107 6.35 26.90 0.52
CA ARG A 107 7.32 28.02 0.46
C ARG A 107 8.44 27.84 1.49
N GLY A 108 9.67 28.23 1.11
CA GLY A 108 10.89 28.00 1.89
C GLY A 108 11.42 29.22 2.65
N ASP A 109 10.57 29.98 3.34
CA ASP A 109 11.07 31.08 4.19
C ASP A 109 11.79 30.52 5.42
N ARG A 110 13.10 30.76 5.49
CA ARG A 110 13.97 30.27 6.56
C ARG A 110 13.58 30.79 7.94
N PHE A 111 13.21 32.06 8.06
CA PHE A 111 12.90 32.65 9.37
C PHE A 111 11.57 32.12 9.90
N VAL A 112 10.55 32.06 9.03
CA VAL A 112 9.24 31.50 9.40
C VAL A 112 9.40 30.04 9.79
N ARG A 113 10.23 29.27 9.08
CA ARG A 113 10.53 27.87 9.39
C ARG A 113 11.16 27.71 10.77
N GLU A 114 12.20 28.47 11.09
CA GLU A 114 12.86 28.42 12.41
C GLU A 114 11.87 28.74 13.56
N TYR A 115 11.02 29.75 13.38
CA TYR A 115 9.99 30.13 14.37
C TYR A 115 8.92 29.04 14.55
N VAL A 116 8.32 28.56 13.45
CA VAL A 116 7.27 27.54 13.51
C VAL A 116 7.80 26.22 14.08
N LEU A 117 9.03 25.83 13.76
CA LEU A 117 9.63 24.64 14.36
C LEU A 117 9.79 24.76 15.86
N GLY A 118 10.15 25.94 16.39
CA GLY A 118 10.16 26.20 17.83
C GLY A 118 8.78 26.04 18.48
N LEU A 119 7.72 26.50 17.80
CA LEU A 119 6.33 26.32 18.27
C LEU A 119 5.91 24.84 18.24
N VAL A 120 6.21 24.13 17.16
CA VAL A 120 5.83 22.72 17.00
C VAL A 120 6.60 21.84 17.98
N ASP A 121 7.87 22.13 18.23
CA ASP A 121 8.68 21.39 19.20
C ASP A 121 8.11 21.49 20.62
N ALA A 122 7.69 22.70 21.02
CA ALA A 122 7.05 22.96 22.31
C ALA A 122 5.62 22.40 22.43
N ALA A 123 4.93 22.14 21.31
CA ALA A 123 3.56 21.64 21.30
C ALA A 123 3.48 20.15 21.66
N GLU A 124 2.36 19.76 22.28
CA GLU A 124 2.06 18.35 22.55
C GLU A 124 1.99 17.55 21.24
N THR A 125 2.67 16.40 21.23
CA THR A 125 2.70 15.53 20.07
C THR A 125 1.32 14.93 19.80
N THR A 126 0.66 15.37 18.73
CA THR A 126 -0.64 14.86 18.27
C THR A 126 -0.55 14.40 16.81
N VAL A 127 -1.54 13.64 16.34
CA VAL A 127 -1.59 13.17 14.95
C VAL A 127 -1.53 14.33 13.96
N SER A 128 -2.20 15.45 14.25
CA SER A 128 -2.18 16.66 13.42
C SER A 128 -0.79 17.28 13.33
N VAL A 129 -0.03 17.27 14.42
CA VAL A 129 1.36 17.76 14.44
C VAL A 129 2.26 16.87 13.58
N LEU A 130 2.10 15.55 13.66
CA LEU A 130 2.85 14.61 12.82
C LEU A 130 2.52 14.78 11.34
N GLY A 131 1.24 14.95 11.00
CA GLY A 131 0.79 15.26 9.64
C GLY A 131 1.39 16.56 9.11
N TYR A 132 1.39 17.61 9.94
CA TYR A 132 1.99 18.89 9.58
C TYR A 132 3.50 18.79 9.32
N LEU A 133 4.25 18.12 10.23
CA LEU A 133 5.69 17.89 10.07
C LEU A 133 6.00 17.10 8.80
N HIS A 134 5.12 16.17 8.44
CA HIS A 134 5.21 15.42 7.20
C HIS A 134 5.03 16.31 5.97
N GLU A 135 4.01 17.18 5.95
CA GLU A 135 3.74 18.10 4.83
C GLU A 135 4.87 19.11 4.58
N ILE A 136 5.54 19.58 5.64
CA ILE A 136 6.67 20.52 5.51
C ILE A 136 8.00 19.83 5.16
N GLY A 137 8.07 18.50 5.22
CA GLY A 137 9.26 17.70 4.92
C GLY A 137 10.35 17.71 6.01
N GLU A 138 9.98 18.00 7.26
CA GLU A 138 10.92 18.11 8.39
C GLU A 138 11.12 16.75 9.07
N ASN A 139 11.95 15.92 8.42
CA ASN A 139 12.11 14.51 8.76
C ASN A 139 12.69 14.26 10.15
N GLU A 140 13.67 15.03 10.62
CA GLU A 140 14.34 14.74 11.90
C GLU A 140 13.43 15.01 13.11
N LEU A 141 12.68 16.12 13.11
CA LEU A 141 11.73 16.42 14.16
C LEU A 141 10.52 15.48 14.11
N LEU A 142 10.07 15.12 12.89
CA LEU A 142 9.02 14.12 12.68
C LEU A 142 9.40 12.79 13.33
N LYS A 143 10.62 12.29 13.11
CA LYS A 143 11.11 11.04 13.70
C LYS A 143 11.08 11.07 15.23
N HIS A 144 11.59 12.14 15.83
CA HIS A 144 11.62 12.29 17.29
C HIS A 144 10.21 12.29 17.89
N LYS A 145 9.32 13.14 17.37
CA LYS A 145 7.93 13.22 17.86
C LYS A 145 7.13 11.97 17.54
N LEU A 146 7.33 11.35 16.37
CA LEU A 146 6.70 10.07 16.05
C LEU A 146 7.09 9.00 17.08
N GLY A 147 8.36 8.94 17.48
CA GLY A 147 8.80 8.03 18.54
C GLY A 147 8.12 8.25 19.87
N GLU A 148 8.04 9.51 20.32
CA GLU A 148 7.32 9.88 21.55
C GLU A 148 5.84 9.48 21.49
N PHE A 149 5.17 9.77 20.38
CA PHE A 149 3.76 9.43 20.17
C PHE A 149 3.51 7.93 20.23
N LEU A 150 4.36 7.14 19.58
CA LEU A 150 4.25 5.68 19.49
C LEU A 150 4.49 5.02 20.85
N ILE A 151 5.45 5.51 21.64
CA ILE A 151 5.70 5.01 22.99
C ILE A 151 4.52 5.31 23.92
N ARG A 152 3.94 6.52 23.82
CA ARG A 152 2.83 6.95 24.67
C ARG A 152 1.53 6.21 24.37
N THR A 153 1.20 6.03 23.10
CA THR A 153 -0.08 5.47 22.65
C THR A 153 -0.05 3.94 22.57
N GLY A 154 1.13 3.34 22.33
CA GLY A 154 1.27 1.89 22.13
C GLY A 154 0.68 1.40 20.79
N ALA A 155 0.54 0.08 20.65
CA ALA A 155 -0.06 -0.53 19.46
C ALA A 155 -1.59 -0.46 19.50
N THR A 156 -2.16 0.46 18.73
CA THR A 156 -3.61 0.69 18.59
C THR A 156 -4.00 0.81 17.12
N GLU A 157 -5.29 0.69 16.83
CA GLU A 157 -5.85 0.88 15.48
C GLU A 157 -5.47 2.25 14.87
N ASP A 158 -5.49 3.32 15.68
CA ASP A 158 -5.13 4.67 15.25
C ASP A 158 -3.66 4.77 14.82
N VAL A 159 -2.77 4.08 15.53
CA VAL A 159 -1.34 4.00 15.17
C VAL A 159 -1.14 3.25 13.86
N VAL A 160 -1.86 2.14 13.66
CA VAL A 160 -1.82 1.39 12.39
C VAL A 160 -2.32 2.24 11.24
N ALA A 161 -3.43 2.98 11.44
CA ALA A 161 -3.96 3.90 10.44
C ALA A 161 -2.96 5.02 10.13
N LEU A 162 -2.33 5.62 11.14
CA LEU A 162 -1.31 6.64 10.97
C LEU A 162 -0.12 6.12 10.14
N LEU A 163 0.46 4.98 10.52
CA LEU A 163 1.62 4.40 9.84
C LEU A 163 1.32 4.07 8.36
N ARG A 164 0.07 3.72 8.01
CA ARG A 164 -0.34 3.51 6.60
C ARG A 164 -0.34 4.79 5.76
N HIS A 165 -0.64 5.93 6.38
CA HIS A 165 -0.74 7.22 5.68
C HIS A 165 0.61 7.96 5.63
N LEU A 166 1.55 7.61 6.50
CA LEU A 166 2.88 8.20 6.50
C LEU A 166 3.72 7.69 5.31
N HIS A 167 4.48 8.60 4.69
CA HIS A 167 5.37 8.33 3.56
C HIS A 167 6.43 7.26 3.88
N PRO A 168 6.99 6.55 2.88
CA PRO A 168 8.01 5.53 3.06
C PRO A 168 9.18 5.92 3.97
N ASP A 169 9.60 7.19 4.02
CA ASP A 169 10.72 7.64 4.86
C ASP A 169 10.43 7.53 6.36
N ALA A 170 9.19 7.82 6.79
CA ALA A 170 8.78 7.71 8.18
C ALA A 170 8.60 6.25 8.58
N ALA A 171 8.11 5.41 7.66
CA ALA A 171 8.07 3.97 7.84
C ALA A 171 9.49 3.38 7.94
N GLU A 172 10.44 3.83 7.12
CA GLU A 172 11.85 3.43 7.17
C GLU A 172 12.49 3.80 8.52
N PHE A 173 12.17 4.98 9.09
CA PHE A 173 12.63 5.33 10.43
C PHE A 173 12.16 4.34 11.50
N VAL A 174 10.86 4.02 11.50
CA VAL A 174 10.27 3.06 12.45
C VAL A 174 10.93 1.69 12.28
N GLN A 175 11.21 1.26 11.05
CA GLN A 175 11.89 -0.01 10.76
C GLN A 175 13.32 -0.05 11.30
N ASN A 176 14.06 1.05 11.14
CA ASN A 176 15.47 1.15 11.54
C ASN A 176 15.64 1.41 13.05
N SER A 177 14.54 1.52 13.81
CA SER A 177 14.52 1.78 15.25
C SER A 177 14.02 0.57 16.02
N PRO A 178 14.88 -0.44 16.30
CA PRO A 178 14.44 -1.69 16.93
C PRO A 178 13.77 -1.44 18.29
N ASP A 179 14.31 -0.53 19.12
CA ASP A 179 13.78 -0.21 20.45
C ASP A 179 12.31 0.26 20.40
N LEU A 180 11.97 1.02 19.36
CA LEU A 180 10.62 1.53 19.15
C LEU A 180 9.66 0.42 18.72
N VAL A 181 10.09 -0.46 17.82
CA VAL A 181 9.30 -1.64 17.41
C VAL A 181 9.09 -2.58 18.60
N HIS A 182 10.13 -2.79 19.42
CA HIS A 182 10.03 -3.54 20.67
C HIS A 182 9.01 -2.93 21.62
N GLY A 183 9.07 -1.61 21.84
CA GLY A 183 8.13 -0.89 22.68
C GLY A 183 6.69 -1.03 22.21
N LEU A 184 6.45 -0.84 20.90
CA LEU A 184 5.12 -0.99 20.28
C LEU A 184 4.56 -2.41 20.44
N LEU A 185 5.39 -3.43 20.19
CA LEU A 185 4.97 -4.83 20.29
C LEU A 185 4.81 -5.30 21.74
N ALA A 186 5.50 -4.67 22.70
CA ALA A 186 5.38 -4.93 24.13
C ALA A 186 4.18 -4.20 24.76
N ALA A 187 3.77 -3.06 24.22
CA ALA A 187 2.65 -2.28 24.72
C ALA A 187 1.34 -3.09 24.77
N PRO A 188 0.42 -2.80 25.71
CA PRO A 188 -0.91 -3.41 25.71
C PRO A 188 -1.67 -3.02 24.43
N GLY A 189 -2.32 -3.99 23.80
CA GLY A 189 -3.02 -3.79 22.52
C GLY A 189 -3.51 -5.11 21.94
N ALA A 190 -4.41 -5.05 20.95
CA ALA A 190 -4.92 -6.25 20.31
C ALA A 190 -3.82 -6.94 19.50
N THR A 191 -3.84 -8.28 19.49
CA THR A 191 -2.90 -9.08 18.67
C THR A 191 -3.00 -8.71 17.18
N SER A 192 -4.21 -8.39 16.69
CA SER A 192 -4.46 -7.93 15.32
C SER A 192 -3.64 -6.70 14.95
N ASP A 193 -3.57 -5.71 15.85
CA ASP A 193 -2.93 -4.43 15.56
C ASP A 193 -1.41 -4.61 15.49
N LYS A 194 -0.86 -5.45 16.38
CA LYS A 194 0.56 -5.82 16.39
C LYS A 194 0.95 -6.59 15.13
N LEU A 195 0.09 -7.51 14.67
CA LEU A 195 0.29 -8.22 13.41
C LEU A 195 0.21 -7.27 12.21
N ALA A 196 -0.71 -6.29 12.24
CA ALA A 196 -0.81 -5.28 11.20
C ALA A 196 0.44 -4.40 11.14
N ILE A 197 1.01 -4.00 12.29
CA ILE A 197 2.29 -3.27 12.35
C ILE A 197 3.40 -4.11 11.71
N ILE A 198 3.54 -5.39 12.08
CA ILE A 198 4.54 -6.28 11.48
C ILE A 198 4.36 -6.35 9.96
N GLY A 199 3.13 -6.55 9.49
CA GLY A 199 2.82 -6.66 8.07
C GLY A 199 3.07 -5.38 7.27
N LEU A 200 2.88 -4.21 7.88
CA LEU A 200 3.17 -2.92 7.25
C LEU A 200 4.68 -2.64 7.15
N LEU A 201 5.44 -3.00 8.18
CA LEU A 201 6.87 -2.67 8.24
C LEU A 201 7.71 -3.66 7.43
N LEU A 202 7.37 -4.95 7.48
CA LEU A 202 8.22 -6.02 6.94
C LEU A 202 8.56 -5.89 5.45
N PRO A 203 7.65 -5.51 4.52
CA PRO A 203 7.96 -5.42 3.09
C PRO A 203 9.07 -4.41 2.76
N HIS A 204 9.28 -3.42 3.64
CA HIS A 204 10.22 -2.34 3.44
C HIS A 204 11.59 -2.58 4.12
N VAL A 205 11.70 -3.65 4.91
CA VAL A 205 12.93 -4.00 5.62
C VAL A 205 13.97 -4.57 4.64
N ARG A 206 15.18 -4.00 4.63
CA ARG A 206 16.31 -4.46 3.79
C ARG A 206 16.69 -5.92 4.03
N SER A 207 16.77 -6.32 5.30
CA SER A 207 17.14 -7.68 5.74
C SER A 207 16.05 -8.23 6.66
N GLN A 208 15.03 -8.85 6.07
CA GLN A 208 13.89 -9.42 6.82
C GLN A 208 14.35 -10.39 7.92
N LYS A 209 15.38 -11.19 7.64
CA LYS A 209 15.95 -12.16 8.58
C LYS A 209 16.54 -11.54 9.84
N GLU A 210 17.34 -10.48 9.70
CA GLU A 210 17.95 -9.81 10.84
C GLU A 210 16.90 -9.05 11.64
N TRP A 211 15.95 -8.43 10.96
CA TRP A 211 14.84 -7.75 11.61
C TRP A 211 13.96 -8.71 12.40
N ILE A 212 13.57 -9.86 11.82
CA ILE A 212 12.83 -10.91 12.53
C ILE A 212 13.57 -11.36 13.80
N ARG A 213 14.90 -11.54 13.74
CA ARG A 213 15.70 -11.90 14.91
C ARG A 213 15.74 -10.80 15.97
N SER A 214 15.65 -9.54 15.56
CA SER A 214 15.55 -8.43 16.51
C SER A 214 14.23 -8.47 17.27
N LEU A 215 13.11 -8.86 16.66
CA LEU A 215 11.79 -8.82 17.29
C LEU A 215 11.70 -9.66 18.59
N PRO A 216 10.77 -9.31 19.52
CA PRO A 216 10.49 -10.13 20.69
C PRO A 216 10.13 -11.58 20.32
N ALA A 217 10.59 -12.55 21.12
CA ALA A 217 10.50 -14.00 20.82
C ALA A 217 9.09 -14.50 20.49
N ASN A 218 8.05 -13.91 21.07
CA ASN A 218 6.65 -14.26 20.81
C ASN A 218 6.16 -13.81 19.42
N TRP A 219 6.77 -12.78 18.82
CA TRP A 219 6.38 -12.22 17.52
C TRP A 219 7.21 -12.77 16.35
N GLN A 220 8.39 -13.35 16.63
CA GLN A 220 9.27 -13.90 15.60
C GLN A 220 8.57 -14.95 14.70
N PRO A 221 7.79 -15.92 15.24
CA PRO A 221 7.11 -16.91 14.38
C PRO A 221 6.08 -16.29 13.44
N TYR A 222 5.32 -15.28 13.93
CA TYR A 222 4.33 -14.57 13.12
C TYR A 222 4.98 -13.75 12.01
N ALA A 223 6.04 -13.01 12.35
CA ALA A 223 6.81 -12.25 11.38
C ALA A 223 7.47 -13.18 10.36
N SER A 224 7.99 -14.34 10.79
CA SER A 224 8.57 -15.35 9.90
C SER A 224 7.53 -15.94 8.95
N PHE A 225 6.34 -16.27 9.43
CA PHE A 225 5.25 -16.76 8.60
C PHE A 225 4.79 -15.72 7.57
N TYR A 226 4.62 -14.46 8.00
CA TYR A 226 4.26 -13.37 7.09
C TYR A 226 5.37 -13.08 6.06
N ALA A 227 6.64 -13.09 6.48
CA ALA A 227 7.81 -12.96 5.60
C ALA A 227 7.82 -14.06 4.55
N TYR A 228 7.65 -15.31 4.98
CA TYR A 228 7.68 -16.46 4.07
C TYR A 228 6.55 -16.39 3.04
N ASN A 229 5.34 -16.01 3.44
CA ASN A 229 4.20 -15.91 2.51
C ASN A 229 4.28 -14.72 1.56
N SER A 230 5.01 -13.66 1.93
CA SER A 230 5.20 -12.47 1.09
C SER A 230 6.51 -12.49 0.30
N ALA A 231 7.44 -13.39 0.61
CA ALA A 231 8.73 -13.49 -0.05
C ALA A 231 8.62 -14.09 -1.45
N THR A 232 9.51 -13.64 -2.33
CA THR A 232 9.75 -14.29 -3.63
C THR A 232 10.26 -15.72 -3.43
N PRO A 233 10.14 -16.61 -4.43
CA PRO A 233 10.63 -17.99 -4.34
C PRO A 233 12.10 -18.11 -3.89
N SER A 234 12.97 -17.16 -4.27
CA SER A 234 14.36 -17.11 -3.81
C SER A 234 14.51 -16.74 -2.34
N GLY A 235 13.68 -15.81 -1.83
CA GLY A 235 13.70 -15.38 -0.43
C GLY A 235 13.10 -16.41 0.54
N LYS A 236 12.17 -17.26 0.07
CA LYS A 236 11.57 -18.34 0.88
C LYS A 236 12.61 -19.33 1.42
N ALA A 237 13.67 -19.63 0.67
CA ALA A 237 14.73 -20.55 1.10
C ALA A 237 15.50 -20.03 2.33
N ASP A 238 15.77 -18.73 2.38
CA ASP A 238 16.50 -18.09 3.49
C ASP A 238 15.66 -17.99 4.77
N LEU A 239 14.34 -17.96 4.63
CA LEU A 239 13.36 -17.86 5.71
C LEU A 239 12.86 -19.23 6.19
N LEU A 240 13.06 -20.30 5.42
CA LEU A 240 12.66 -21.67 5.73
C LEU A 240 13.12 -22.15 7.12
N PRO A 241 14.31 -21.80 7.66
CA PRO A 241 14.71 -22.20 9.01
C PRO A 241 13.86 -21.57 10.14
N PHE A 242 13.16 -20.46 9.85
CA PHE A 242 12.35 -19.73 10.83
C PHE A 242 10.87 -20.09 10.78
N VAL A 243 10.43 -20.72 9.69
CA VAL A 243 9.07 -21.22 9.53
C VAL A 243 9.10 -22.71 9.84
N SER A 244 8.43 -23.12 10.91
CA SER A 244 8.18 -24.56 11.14
C SER A 244 7.59 -25.16 9.86
N PRO A 245 7.94 -26.39 9.45
CA PRO A 245 7.38 -27.02 8.24
C PRO A 245 5.87 -27.34 8.34
N GLN A 246 5.20 -26.99 9.43
CA GLN A 246 3.83 -27.41 9.76
C GLN A 246 2.66 -26.50 9.30
N PRO A 247 2.77 -25.17 9.08
CA PRO A 247 1.62 -24.31 8.76
C PRO A 247 0.90 -24.74 7.48
N ASN A 248 1.67 -25.21 6.51
CA ASN A 248 1.17 -25.59 5.20
C ASN A 248 0.37 -26.90 5.25
N ALA A 249 0.75 -27.84 6.11
CA ALA A 249 -0.05 -29.04 6.40
C ALA A 249 -1.37 -28.69 7.11
N MET A 250 -1.34 -27.74 8.05
CA MET A 250 -2.55 -27.26 8.73
C MET A 250 -3.54 -26.60 7.77
N LEU A 251 -3.06 -25.98 6.69
CA LEU A 251 -3.94 -25.41 5.67
C LEU A 251 -4.68 -26.49 4.89
N VAL A 252 -4.01 -27.60 4.53
CA VAL A 252 -4.70 -28.75 3.89
C VAL A 252 -5.78 -29.29 4.82
N ASP A 253 -5.42 -29.56 6.07
CA ASP A 253 -6.36 -30.06 7.08
C ASP A 253 -7.53 -29.10 7.27
N PHE A 254 -7.26 -27.79 7.32
CA PHE A 254 -8.30 -26.78 7.44
C PHE A 254 -9.27 -26.82 6.25
N MET A 255 -8.76 -26.85 5.02
CA MET A 255 -9.59 -26.87 3.80
C MET A 255 -10.43 -28.15 3.71
N VAL A 256 -9.87 -29.31 4.10
CA VAL A 256 -10.57 -30.60 4.09
C VAL A 256 -11.61 -30.67 5.20
N LEU A 257 -11.24 -30.34 6.44
CA LEU A 257 -12.10 -30.50 7.63
C LEU A 257 -13.22 -29.47 7.72
N ASN A 258 -13.00 -28.25 7.20
CA ASN A 258 -13.97 -27.16 7.26
C ASN A 258 -14.66 -26.88 5.92
N SER A 259 -14.57 -27.80 4.95
CA SER A 259 -15.31 -27.66 3.70
C SER A 259 -16.82 -27.63 3.97
N GLN A 260 -17.47 -26.53 3.57
CA GLN A 260 -18.92 -26.34 3.68
C GLN A 260 -19.62 -26.42 2.31
N THR A 261 -19.04 -27.17 1.36
CA THR A 261 -19.60 -27.30 0.01
C THR A 261 -21.03 -27.87 0.06
N ASN A 262 -21.98 -27.10 -0.49
CA ASN A 262 -23.35 -27.55 -0.64
C ASN A 262 -23.51 -28.41 -1.91
N PHE A 263 -23.33 -29.73 -1.79
CA PHE A 263 -23.48 -30.66 -2.91
C PHE A 263 -24.89 -30.72 -3.49
N LYS A 264 -25.95 -30.41 -2.71
CA LYS A 264 -27.32 -30.34 -3.23
C LYS A 264 -27.48 -29.16 -4.19
N PHE A 265 -26.86 -28.02 -3.88
CA PHE A 265 -26.84 -26.87 -4.77
C PHE A 265 -26.10 -27.20 -6.08
N LEU A 266 -24.93 -27.85 -5.98
CA LEU A 266 -24.18 -28.34 -7.15
C LEU A 266 -25.00 -29.33 -7.99
N GLU A 267 -25.75 -30.24 -7.37
CA GLU A 267 -26.61 -31.18 -8.08
C GLU A 267 -27.76 -30.46 -8.82
N CYS A 268 -28.39 -29.48 -8.18
CA CYS A 268 -29.43 -28.65 -8.81
C CYS A 268 -28.87 -27.84 -9.99
N MET A 269 -27.68 -27.24 -9.84
CA MET A 269 -27.02 -26.55 -10.95
C MET A 269 -26.62 -27.52 -12.07
N GLY A 270 -26.10 -28.70 -11.75
CA GLY A 270 -25.75 -29.72 -12.74
C GLY A 270 -26.96 -30.13 -13.59
N LYS A 271 -28.15 -30.24 -12.98
CA LYS A 271 -29.42 -30.48 -13.70
C LYS A 271 -29.82 -29.33 -14.62
N ALA A 272 -29.53 -28.09 -14.25
CA ALA A 272 -29.74 -26.93 -15.10
C ALA A 272 -28.68 -26.80 -16.21
N SER A 273 -27.52 -27.47 -16.04
CA SER A 273 -26.39 -27.52 -16.98
C SER A 273 -25.96 -26.15 -17.54
N PRO A 274 -25.71 -25.13 -16.69
CA PRO A 274 -25.10 -23.89 -17.17
C PRO A 274 -23.68 -24.15 -17.68
N PHE A 275 -23.22 -23.35 -18.63
CA PHE A 275 -21.92 -23.51 -19.30
C PHE A 275 -20.74 -23.53 -18.31
N ASP A 276 -20.79 -22.71 -17.25
CA ASP A 276 -19.68 -22.53 -16.28
C ASP A 276 -19.80 -23.38 -15.00
N PHE A 277 -20.73 -24.34 -14.95
CA PHE A 277 -21.01 -25.04 -13.69
C PHE A 277 -19.82 -25.85 -13.17
N SER A 278 -18.97 -26.36 -14.06
CA SER A 278 -17.76 -27.10 -13.70
C SER A 278 -16.76 -26.21 -12.97
N LEU A 279 -16.60 -24.97 -13.43
CA LEU A 279 -15.80 -23.95 -12.75
C LEU A 279 -16.38 -23.63 -11.37
N CYS A 280 -17.71 -23.51 -11.24
CA CYS A 280 -18.35 -23.35 -9.93
C CYS A 280 -18.03 -24.51 -8.98
N ASN A 281 -18.09 -25.76 -9.47
CA ASN A 281 -17.71 -26.93 -8.67
C ASN A 281 -16.22 -26.89 -8.26
N ALA A 282 -15.34 -26.56 -9.19
CA ALA A 282 -13.91 -26.45 -8.95
C ALA A 282 -13.58 -25.37 -7.90
N LEU A 283 -14.25 -24.22 -7.97
CA LEU A 283 -14.11 -23.13 -6.99
C LEU A 283 -14.68 -23.49 -5.61
N MET A 284 -15.87 -24.09 -5.56
CA MET A 284 -16.49 -24.50 -4.29
C MET A 284 -15.67 -25.58 -3.57
N ASN A 285 -14.99 -26.45 -4.32
CA ASN A 285 -14.13 -27.51 -3.77
C ASN A 285 -12.64 -27.19 -3.89
N ALA A 286 -12.27 -25.94 -4.15
CA ALA A 286 -10.89 -25.55 -4.35
C ALA A 286 -10.05 -25.97 -3.13
N HIS A 287 -8.94 -26.65 -3.38
CA HIS A 287 -7.98 -27.09 -2.38
C HIS A 287 -8.53 -28.07 -1.31
N THR A 288 -9.74 -28.60 -1.50
CA THR A 288 -10.35 -29.57 -0.58
C THR A 288 -10.00 -31.01 -0.93
N THR A 289 -9.36 -31.26 -2.08
CA THR A 289 -9.12 -32.60 -2.67
C THR A 289 -10.39 -33.41 -2.96
N ASN A 290 -11.58 -32.83 -2.75
CA ASN A 290 -12.86 -33.48 -2.95
C ASN A 290 -13.32 -33.35 -4.41
N ASP A 291 -12.97 -34.35 -5.23
CA ASP A 291 -13.38 -34.49 -6.62
C ASP A 291 -14.59 -35.42 -6.81
N THR A 292 -15.32 -35.77 -5.73
CA THR A 292 -16.45 -36.71 -5.75
C THR A 292 -17.46 -36.37 -6.84
N PHE A 293 -17.69 -35.08 -7.04
CA PHE A 293 -18.63 -34.60 -8.04
C PHE A 293 -18.18 -34.93 -9.48
N TYR A 294 -16.89 -34.82 -9.80
CA TYR A 294 -16.33 -35.19 -11.11
C TYR A 294 -16.40 -36.71 -11.35
N ARG A 295 -16.30 -37.53 -10.29
CA ARG A 295 -16.41 -38.99 -10.39
C ARG A 295 -17.86 -39.48 -10.56
N THR A 296 -18.81 -38.77 -9.94
CA THR A 296 -20.23 -39.16 -9.91
C THR A 296 -21.04 -38.55 -11.04
N ASN A 297 -20.70 -37.33 -11.46
CA ASN A 297 -21.37 -36.64 -12.54
C ASN A 297 -20.51 -36.73 -13.80
N ARG A 298 -21.11 -37.22 -14.91
CA ARG A 298 -20.37 -37.59 -16.11
C ARG A 298 -19.71 -36.38 -16.78
N LEU A 299 -18.43 -36.15 -16.47
CA LEU A 299 -17.45 -35.41 -17.29
C LEU A 299 -17.45 -35.86 -18.76
N SER A 300 -17.96 -37.06 -19.06
CA SER A 300 -17.91 -37.67 -20.39
C SER A 300 -18.88 -37.10 -21.43
N ARG A 301 -19.61 -36.01 -21.12
CA ARG A 301 -20.53 -35.37 -22.07
C ARG A 301 -20.04 -34.03 -22.61
N SER A 302 -19.04 -33.41 -21.98
CA SER A 302 -18.50 -32.13 -22.42
C SER A 302 -17.62 -32.31 -23.66
N VAL A 303 -17.66 -31.31 -24.54
CA VAL A 303 -16.85 -31.22 -25.76
C VAL A 303 -16.11 -29.89 -25.79
N ASP A 304 -15.06 -29.81 -26.59
CA ASP A 304 -14.30 -28.58 -26.85
C ASP A 304 -13.80 -27.89 -25.57
N TRP A 305 -13.88 -26.56 -25.51
CA TRP A 305 -13.40 -25.74 -24.39
C TRP A 305 -14.14 -25.97 -23.07
N ILE A 306 -15.35 -26.55 -23.09
CA ILE A 306 -16.06 -26.94 -21.85
C ILE A 306 -15.32 -28.11 -21.20
N ARG A 307 -14.94 -29.11 -22.00
CA ARG A 307 -14.14 -30.25 -21.53
C ARG A 307 -12.77 -29.77 -21.04
N PHE A 308 -12.18 -28.82 -21.76
CA PHE A 308 -10.92 -28.21 -21.35
C PHE A 308 -11.05 -27.56 -19.97
N GLY A 309 -12.04 -26.69 -19.75
CA GLY A 309 -12.29 -26.03 -18.47
C GLY A 309 -12.61 -26.99 -17.33
N GLU A 310 -13.41 -28.03 -17.61
CA GLU A 310 -13.71 -29.11 -16.65
C GLU A 310 -12.46 -29.81 -16.14
N MET A 311 -11.60 -30.23 -17.06
CA MET A 311 -10.36 -30.94 -16.76
C MET A 311 -9.31 -30.03 -16.11
N ALA A 312 -9.24 -28.76 -16.50
CA ALA A 312 -8.42 -27.73 -15.86
C ALA A 312 -8.87 -27.45 -14.41
N GLY A 313 -10.18 -27.55 -14.13
CA GLY A 313 -10.76 -27.37 -12.80
C GLY A 313 -10.25 -28.40 -11.77
N LEU A 314 -9.78 -29.57 -12.19
CA LEU A 314 -9.11 -30.53 -11.29
C LEU A 314 -7.88 -29.91 -10.63
N GLY A 315 -7.17 -29.02 -11.34
CA GLY A 315 -6.01 -28.31 -10.80
C GLY A 315 -6.33 -27.31 -9.69
N LEU A 316 -7.59 -26.88 -9.58
CA LEU A 316 -8.07 -26.05 -8.48
C LEU A 316 -8.45 -26.88 -7.26
N ILE A 317 -8.98 -28.10 -7.45
CA ILE A 317 -9.43 -28.95 -6.35
C ILE A 317 -8.24 -29.61 -5.64
N HIS A 318 -7.30 -30.12 -6.42
CA HIS A 318 -6.18 -30.92 -5.93
C HIS A 318 -4.97 -30.05 -5.62
N THR A 319 -4.20 -30.46 -4.62
CA THR A 319 -3.17 -29.62 -4.01
C THR A 319 -1.77 -30.24 -4.05
N THR A 320 -1.68 -31.56 -4.20
CA THR A 320 -0.43 -32.33 -4.10
C THR A 320 -0.42 -33.48 -5.10
N GLN A 321 0.74 -34.12 -5.30
CA GLN A 321 0.91 -35.36 -6.09
C GLN A 321 0.26 -35.34 -7.50
N PRO A 322 0.57 -34.33 -8.34
CA PRO A 322 -0.13 -34.12 -9.60
C PRO A 322 -0.04 -35.30 -10.58
N PHE A 323 1.13 -35.95 -10.67
CA PHE A 323 1.35 -37.08 -11.57
C PHE A 323 0.53 -38.31 -11.20
N GLU A 324 0.28 -38.54 -9.91
CA GLU A 324 -0.56 -39.66 -9.44
C GLU A 324 -2.03 -39.38 -9.74
N ILE A 325 -2.50 -38.17 -9.42
CA ILE A 325 -3.90 -37.77 -9.59
C ILE A 325 -4.29 -37.71 -11.07
N LEU A 326 -3.39 -37.23 -11.93
CA LEU A 326 -3.65 -37.03 -13.34
C LEU A 326 -3.14 -38.19 -14.22
N ALA A 327 -2.66 -39.29 -13.64
CA ALA A 327 -2.00 -40.38 -14.36
C ALA A 327 -2.81 -40.92 -15.56
N GLU A 328 -4.13 -41.01 -15.44
CA GLU A 328 -5.01 -41.56 -16.48
C GLU A 328 -5.33 -40.57 -17.61
N VAL A 329 -5.14 -39.27 -17.36
CA VAL A 329 -5.55 -38.19 -18.27
C VAL A 329 -4.39 -37.41 -18.85
N LEU A 330 -3.19 -37.53 -18.26
CA LEU A 330 -1.98 -36.89 -18.77
C LEU A 330 -1.61 -37.44 -20.15
N PRO A 331 -1.25 -36.55 -21.10
CA PRO A 331 -0.83 -36.95 -22.43
C PRO A 331 0.52 -37.69 -22.40
N ALA A 332 0.60 -38.91 -22.93
CA ALA A 332 1.89 -39.58 -23.12
C ALA A 332 2.67 -38.99 -24.31
N SER A 333 1.92 -38.45 -25.27
CA SER A 333 2.37 -37.73 -26.47
C SER A 333 1.35 -36.64 -26.80
N PRO A 334 1.69 -35.64 -27.62
CA PRO A 334 0.77 -34.55 -27.96
C PRO A 334 -0.54 -34.98 -28.66
N GLU A 335 -0.60 -36.19 -29.20
CA GLU A 335 -1.79 -36.73 -29.90
C GLU A 335 -2.69 -37.57 -28.98
N THR A 336 -2.32 -37.74 -27.70
CA THR A 336 -2.97 -38.66 -26.77
C THR A 336 -3.34 -37.96 -25.47
N GLY A 337 -4.36 -38.43 -24.75
CA GLY A 337 -4.75 -37.88 -23.44
C GLY A 337 -5.51 -36.55 -23.54
N GLU A 338 -5.59 -35.82 -22.42
CA GLU A 338 -6.34 -34.57 -22.31
C GLU A 338 -5.39 -33.38 -22.19
N ALA A 339 -5.42 -32.47 -23.17
CA ALA A 339 -4.57 -31.27 -23.19
C ALA A 339 -4.70 -30.40 -21.92
N ALA A 340 -5.91 -30.31 -21.37
CA ALA A 340 -6.19 -29.55 -20.14
C ALA A 340 -5.55 -30.15 -18.87
N ALA A 341 -5.21 -31.44 -18.87
CA ALA A 341 -4.48 -32.05 -17.76
C ALA A 341 -3.10 -31.43 -17.56
N LEU A 342 -2.50 -30.87 -18.63
CA LEU A 342 -1.23 -30.13 -18.54
C LEU A 342 -1.36 -28.85 -17.70
N LEU A 343 -2.48 -28.13 -17.84
CA LEU A 343 -2.78 -26.96 -17.02
C LEU A 343 -2.99 -27.36 -15.55
N SER A 344 -3.75 -28.43 -15.32
CA SER A 344 -3.96 -28.97 -13.96
C SER A 344 -2.64 -29.39 -13.31
N LEU A 345 -1.73 -30.03 -14.06
CA LEU A 345 -0.39 -30.36 -13.59
C LEU A 345 0.37 -29.12 -13.12
N GLY A 346 0.35 -28.03 -13.91
CA GLY A 346 1.00 -26.77 -13.55
C GLY A 346 0.44 -26.15 -12.27
N LEU A 347 -0.90 -26.07 -12.17
CA LEU A 347 -1.60 -25.52 -11.00
C LEU A 347 -1.30 -26.31 -9.72
N ILE A 348 -1.47 -27.65 -9.76
CA ILE A 348 -1.25 -28.52 -8.60
C ILE A 348 0.23 -28.47 -8.19
N SER A 349 1.16 -28.55 -9.15
CA SER A 349 2.60 -28.52 -8.84
C SER A 349 3.01 -27.21 -8.17
N ARG A 350 2.50 -26.07 -8.68
CA ARG A 350 2.78 -24.77 -8.10
C ARG A 350 2.19 -24.65 -6.70
N ASN A 351 0.93 -25.01 -6.52
CA ASN A 351 0.26 -25.00 -5.23
C ASN A 351 0.98 -25.90 -4.21
N ALA A 352 1.37 -27.11 -4.61
CA ALA A 352 2.08 -28.06 -3.76
C ALA A 352 3.33 -27.43 -3.14
N VAL A 353 4.14 -26.72 -3.94
CA VAL A 353 5.40 -26.14 -3.45
C VAL A 353 5.18 -24.79 -2.78
N GLU A 354 4.46 -23.87 -3.43
CA GLU A 354 4.30 -22.50 -2.96
C GLU A 354 3.38 -22.38 -1.75
N THR A 355 2.23 -23.05 -1.80
CA THR A 355 1.18 -22.97 -0.77
C THR A 355 1.34 -24.07 0.26
N TYR A 356 1.76 -25.26 -0.17
CA TYR A 356 1.80 -26.46 0.68
C TYR A 356 3.20 -26.89 1.11
N GLY A 357 4.26 -26.23 0.65
CA GLY A 357 5.63 -26.46 1.13
C GLY A 357 6.22 -27.82 0.76
N HIS A 358 5.73 -28.46 -0.30
CA HIS A 358 6.31 -29.69 -0.84
C HIS A 358 7.70 -29.44 -1.47
N ASP A 359 8.41 -30.53 -1.77
CA ASP A 359 9.76 -30.49 -2.35
C ASP A 359 9.78 -29.66 -3.66
N PRO A 360 10.61 -28.60 -3.74
CA PRO A 360 10.82 -27.83 -4.97
C PRO A 360 11.23 -28.66 -6.19
N SER A 361 11.73 -29.89 -6.02
CA SER A 361 12.03 -30.81 -7.12
C SER A 361 10.81 -31.10 -8.00
N LEU A 362 9.59 -31.05 -7.43
CA LEU A 362 8.35 -31.26 -8.17
C LEU A 362 8.16 -30.25 -9.30
N ILE A 363 8.55 -28.99 -9.08
CA ILE A 363 8.49 -27.96 -10.14
C ILE A 363 9.38 -28.33 -11.31
N ARG A 364 10.60 -28.82 -11.04
CA ARG A 364 11.55 -29.21 -12.10
C ARG A 364 11.07 -30.43 -12.87
N GLU A 365 10.47 -31.39 -12.19
CA GLU A 365 9.88 -32.57 -12.82
C GLU A 365 8.72 -32.18 -13.75
N SER A 366 7.77 -31.38 -13.26
CA SER A 366 6.64 -30.88 -14.04
C SER A 366 7.08 -29.99 -15.21
N GLU A 367 8.07 -29.12 -15.01
CA GLU A 367 8.67 -28.31 -16.08
C GLU A 367 9.31 -29.18 -17.16
N GLY A 368 10.07 -30.22 -16.77
CA GLY A 368 10.71 -31.13 -17.70
C GLY A 368 9.69 -31.88 -18.57
N TYR A 369 8.63 -32.39 -17.94
CA TYR A 369 7.53 -33.05 -18.63
C TYR A 369 6.82 -32.11 -19.63
N LEU A 370 6.43 -30.90 -19.19
CA LEU A 370 5.75 -29.91 -20.04
C LEU A 370 6.64 -29.42 -21.20
N THR A 371 7.93 -29.20 -20.93
CA THR A 371 8.91 -28.84 -21.96
C THR A 371 9.03 -29.96 -23.00
N GLY A 372 9.00 -31.22 -22.56
CA GLY A 372 8.95 -32.38 -23.46
C GLY A 372 7.75 -32.36 -24.40
N MET A 373 6.56 -32.00 -23.90
CA MET A 373 5.33 -31.93 -24.71
C MET A 373 5.38 -30.86 -25.81
N VAL A 374 5.98 -29.70 -25.54
CA VAL A 374 6.07 -28.61 -26.53
C VAL A 374 7.28 -28.71 -27.45
N SER A 375 8.31 -29.48 -27.09
CA SER A 375 9.55 -29.57 -27.90
C SER A 375 9.35 -30.26 -29.25
N GLY A 376 8.28 -31.06 -29.40
CA GLY A 376 7.91 -31.69 -30.67
C GLY A 376 7.15 -30.78 -31.64
N ASP A 377 6.95 -29.51 -31.27
CA ASP A 377 6.13 -28.53 -31.98
C ASP A 377 4.72 -29.05 -32.35
N PRO A 378 3.91 -29.42 -31.35
CA PRO A 378 2.63 -30.06 -31.60
C PRO A 378 1.68 -29.15 -32.37
N SER A 379 0.92 -29.73 -33.29
CA SER A 379 -0.08 -29.00 -34.09
C SER A 379 -1.37 -28.71 -33.30
N ASP A 380 -1.61 -29.43 -32.21
CA ASP A 380 -2.79 -29.23 -31.38
C ASP A 380 -2.63 -27.97 -30.51
N GLU A 381 -3.41 -26.94 -30.84
CA GLU A 381 -3.38 -25.67 -30.13
C GLU A 381 -3.90 -25.76 -28.69
N CYS A 382 -4.74 -26.75 -28.35
CA CYS A 382 -5.15 -26.99 -26.96
C CYS A 382 -3.98 -27.52 -26.13
N VAL A 383 -3.14 -28.39 -26.71
CA VAL A 383 -1.91 -28.89 -26.06
C VAL A 383 -0.92 -27.74 -25.87
N LEU A 384 -0.72 -26.90 -26.89
CA LEU A 384 0.11 -25.70 -26.79
C LEU A 384 -0.42 -24.77 -25.68
N PHE A 385 -1.71 -24.48 -25.69
CA PHE A 385 -2.36 -23.63 -24.69
C PHE A 385 -2.14 -24.15 -23.26
N GLY A 386 -2.49 -25.42 -23.01
CA GLY A 386 -2.33 -26.05 -21.70
C GLY A 386 -0.87 -26.11 -21.24
N ALA A 387 0.05 -26.46 -22.12
CA ALA A 387 1.46 -26.62 -21.78
C ALA A 387 2.16 -25.29 -21.49
N TYR A 388 2.02 -24.29 -22.36
CA TYR A 388 2.68 -22.99 -22.18
C TYR A 388 2.09 -22.18 -21.03
N LEU A 389 0.78 -22.29 -20.80
CA LEU A 389 0.15 -21.67 -19.63
C LEU A 389 0.65 -22.33 -18.34
N ALA A 390 0.73 -23.67 -18.29
CA ALA A 390 1.31 -24.38 -17.16
C ALA A 390 2.77 -24.03 -16.91
N LEU A 391 3.61 -23.94 -17.96
CA LEU A 391 4.99 -23.49 -17.86
C LEU A 391 5.09 -22.06 -17.32
N GLY A 392 4.21 -21.16 -17.76
CA GLY A 392 4.12 -19.80 -17.23
C GLY A 392 3.76 -19.75 -15.74
N ILE A 393 2.84 -20.61 -15.29
CA ILE A 393 2.47 -20.76 -13.87
C ILE A 393 3.66 -21.28 -13.05
N LEU A 394 4.36 -22.31 -13.53
CA LEU A 394 5.53 -22.86 -12.84
C LEU A 394 6.64 -21.82 -12.72
N LYS A 395 6.85 -21.02 -13.77
CA LYS A 395 7.87 -19.97 -13.88
C LYS A 395 7.35 -18.57 -13.55
N PHE A 396 6.30 -18.47 -12.74
CA PHE A 396 5.68 -17.19 -12.39
C PHE A 396 6.70 -16.21 -11.79
N GLY A 397 6.84 -15.05 -12.42
CA GLY A 397 7.71 -13.95 -11.98
C GLY A 397 9.21 -14.25 -12.00
N THR A 398 9.67 -15.32 -12.67
CA THR A 398 11.11 -15.65 -12.71
C THR A 398 11.88 -14.86 -13.76
N GLY A 399 11.20 -14.26 -14.74
CA GLY A 399 11.85 -13.59 -15.87
C GLY A 399 12.65 -14.53 -16.76
N ASP A 400 12.22 -15.80 -16.88
CA ASP A 400 12.92 -16.82 -17.64
C ASP A 400 12.97 -16.50 -19.14
N TYR A 401 14.16 -16.12 -19.60
CA TYR A 401 14.41 -15.71 -20.98
C TYR A 401 14.33 -16.87 -21.98
N ASP A 402 14.68 -18.10 -21.57
CA ASP A 402 14.63 -19.26 -22.49
C ASP A 402 13.18 -19.62 -22.82
N LEU A 403 12.30 -19.58 -21.81
CA LEU A 403 10.87 -19.75 -22.02
C LEU A 403 10.29 -18.60 -22.85
N PHE A 404 10.73 -17.35 -22.62
CA PHE A 404 10.35 -16.19 -23.43
C PHE A 404 10.69 -16.37 -24.92
N GLN A 405 11.90 -16.85 -25.24
CA GLN A 405 12.27 -17.08 -26.64
C GLN A 405 11.38 -18.13 -27.30
N ARG A 406 11.04 -19.20 -26.57
CA ARG A 406 10.13 -20.24 -27.07
C ARG A 406 8.70 -19.74 -27.27
N THR A 407 8.17 -18.95 -26.35
CA THR A 407 6.82 -18.36 -26.49
C THR A 407 6.78 -17.28 -27.56
N ARG A 408 7.89 -16.56 -27.80
CA ARG A 408 8.01 -15.62 -28.92
C ARG A 408 7.83 -16.32 -30.26
N LEU A 409 8.51 -17.46 -30.46
CA LEU A 409 8.35 -18.28 -31.67
C LEU A 409 6.91 -18.78 -31.84
N LEU A 410 6.22 -19.11 -30.74
CA LEU A 410 4.80 -19.47 -30.78
C LEU A 410 3.92 -18.28 -31.21
N PHE A 411 4.18 -17.09 -30.68
CA PHE A 411 3.45 -15.86 -31.04
C PHE A 411 3.58 -15.53 -32.53
N GLU A 412 4.74 -15.79 -33.11
CA GLU A 412 5.05 -15.58 -34.54
C GLU A 412 4.31 -16.57 -35.48
N LYS A 413 3.59 -17.57 -34.96
CA LYS A 413 2.77 -18.49 -35.78
C LYS A 413 1.49 -17.87 -36.35
N TYR A 414 1.13 -16.64 -35.96
CA TYR A 414 -0.04 -15.88 -36.42
C TYR A 414 -1.41 -16.58 -36.26
N SER A 415 -1.52 -17.54 -35.34
CA SER A 415 -2.82 -18.04 -34.86
C SER A 415 -3.28 -17.20 -33.67
N THR A 416 -4.57 -16.84 -33.65
CA THR A 416 -5.15 -16.08 -32.53
C THR A 416 -4.94 -16.79 -31.19
N LEU A 417 -5.14 -18.11 -31.15
CA LEU A 417 -5.00 -18.90 -29.93
C LEU A 417 -3.52 -19.06 -29.52
N ALA A 418 -2.62 -19.22 -30.50
CA ALA A 418 -1.18 -19.27 -30.24
C ALA A 418 -0.65 -17.93 -29.68
N GLN A 419 -1.12 -16.81 -30.23
CA GLN A 419 -0.76 -15.47 -29.76
C GLN A 419 -1.31 -15.21 -28.35
N GLU A 420 -2.56 -15.58 -28.08
CA GLU A 420 -3.15 -15.49 -26.74
C GLU A 420 -2.38 -16.36 -25.73
N THR A 421 -2.08 -17.62 -26.09
CA THR A 421 -1.27 -18.54 -25.28
C THR A 421 0.08 -17.92 -24.93
N ALA A 422 0.79 -17.41 -25.93
CA ALA A 422 2.10 -16.80 -25.76
C ALA A 422 2.01 -15.56 -24.85
N CYS A 423 1.02 -14.69 -25.06
CA CYS A 423 0.82 -13.51 -24.22
C CYS A 423 0.57 -13.87 -22.75
N TYR A 424 -0.32 -14.83 -22.46
CA TYR A 424 -0.55 -15.26 -21.07
C TYR A 424 0.71 -15.84 -20.44
N SER A 425 1.40 -16.72 -21.17
CA SER A 425 2.64 -17.34 -20.67
C SER A 425 3.72 -16.29 -20.39
N ILE A 426 3.97 -15.37 -21.33
CA ILE A 426 4.94 -14.26 -21.17
C ILE A 426 4.55 -13.38 -19.98
N GLY A 427 3.27 -13.00 -19.87
CA GLY A 427 2.78 -12.18 -18.77
C GLY A 427 2.99 -12.82 -17.40
N LEU A 428 2.77 -14.13 -17.28
CA LEU A 428 3.02 -14.88 -16.04
C LEU A 428 4.52 -14.96 -15.71
N VAL A 429 5.37 -15.27 -16.70
CA VAL A 429 6.82 -15.38 -16.51
C VAL A 429 7.45 -14.06 -16.07
N TYR A 430 6.99 -12.95 -16.64
CA TYR A 430 7.53 -11.61 -16.37
C TYR A 430 6.72 -10.80 -15.35
N ALA A 431 5.75 -11.41 -14.68
CA ALA A 431 4.94 -10.76 -13.66
C ALA A 431 5.85 -10.11 -12.57
N GLY A 432 5.71 -8.80 -12.37
CA GLY A 432 6.46 -8.06 -11.34
C GLY A 432 7.93 -7.75 -11.68
N THR A 433 8.44 -8.15 -12.85
CA THR A 433 9.84 -7.92 -13.24
C THR A 433 10.11 -6.50 -13.76
N ASN A 434 9.08 -5.80 -14.25
CA ASN A 434 9.19 -4.51 -14.95
C ASN A 434 10.21 -4.53 -16.12
N ASP A 435 10.37 -5.68 -16.78
CA ASP A 435 11.28 -5.79 -17.92
C ASP A 435 10.73 -5.01 -19.13
N MET A 436 11.38 -3.89 -19.42
CA MET A 436 10.98 -2.99 -20.52
C MET A 436 11.08 -3.66 -21.89
N THR A 437 11.97 -4.64 -22.07
CA THR A 437 12.14 -5.33 -23.37
C THR A 437 10.89 -6.16 -23.70
N VAL A 438 10.30 -6.79 -22.69
CA VAL A 438 9.06 -7.58 -22.84
C VAL A 438 7.86 -6.66 -23.02
N VAL A 439 7.80 -5.54 -22.27
CA VAL A 439 6.75 -4.54 -22.42
C VAL A 439 6.73 -3.94 -23.83
N GLU A 440 7.90 -3.65 -24.39
CA GLU A 440 8.04 -3.13 -25.76
C GLU A 440 7.68 -4.19 -26.80
N TYR A 441 8.01 -5.47 -26.57
CA TYR A 441 7.66 -6.56 -27.47
C TYR A 441 6.13 -6.81 -27.54
N LEU A 442 5.43 -6.71 -26.41
CA LEU A 442 3.99 -6.95 -26.33
C LEU A 442 3.14 -5.74 -26.77
N ARG A 443 3.74 -4.56 -26.92
CA ARG A 443 3.08 -3.34 -27.39
C ARG A 443 3.02 -3.31 -28.92
#